data_AF-A0A4R6EDQ0-F1
#
_entry.id   AF-A0A4R6EDQ0-F1
#
_cell.length_a   1.000
_cell.length_b   1.000
_cell.length_c   1.000
_cell.angle_alpha   90.00
_cell.angle_beta   90.00
_cell.angle_gamma   90.00
#
_symmetry.space_group_name_H-M   'P 1'
#
loop_
_entity.id
_entity.type
_entity.pdbx_description
1 polymer ?
#
loop_
_entity_poly.entity_id
_entity_poly.type
_entity_poly.pdbx_seq_one_letter_code
_entity_poly.pdbx_strand_id
1 'polypeptide(L)'
;MNTESFVGVREPALAALLNALVDRIEARPFPERSRDLVFPLNPHNWPEFFAIDHPRERTFVWQALETVVGQRGFELRLDQRKSRLDLDIWERRPKIIVSPDGEAFLREATKRYPSVTSRWMEQWRQAVLTRFGEGELGARLLSRPISIIQRSADDVLERFAALAALSDSGLMLHEVASRQFWGLSKILNGQQEAIALLLGQPICPFPDKPVQLLVSALTDDADAPILFVENAATFESLASGRLDAARDFILVFASGYKASARRLRSPGGSSVYFAPRVLTSNVELPGKFLVWLYSASTDRAIHFWGDLDFAGMDILKELRVVFPEAQAWKPGYDALLDRLYLGESHAPDEAKKSGQTDPGQTGCRYADAVLLPALRQHERFVDQESL
;
A
#
# COMPACT_ATOMS: atom_id res chain seq x y z
N MET A 1 -9.28 -53.60 10.64
CA MET A 1 -8.26 -53.02 9.74
C MET A 1 -8.78 -53.21 8.33
N ASN A 2 -9.30 -52.14 7.72
CA ASN A 2 -9.41 -51.99 6.26
C ASN A 2 -9.45 -50.49 5.99
N THR A 3 -8.26 -49.91 6.04
CA THR A 3 -7.92 -48.57 5.59
C THR A 3 -7.74 -48.62 4.07
N GLU A 4 -8.83 -48.73 3.32
CA GLU A 4 -8.82 -48.40 1.90
C GLU A 4 -9.06 -46.90 1.74
N SER A 5 -7.94 -46.18 1.78
CA SER A 5 -7.57 -45.13 0.83
C SER A 5 -8.69 -44.18 0.35
N PHE A 6 -8.93 -43.13 1.15
CA PHE A 6 -9.48 -41.86 0.68
C PHE A 6 -8.49 -41.20 -0.32
N VAL A 7 -8.47 -41.67 -1.57
CA VAL A 7 -7.67 -41.08 -2.66
C VAL A 7 -8.48 -40.00 -3.36
N GLY A 8 -8.58 -38.84 -2.71
CA GLY A 8 -9.11 -37.61 -3.31
C GLY A 8 -10.61 -37.63 -3.60
N VAL A 9 -11.26 -36.50 -3.39
CA VAL A 9 -12.66 -36.30 -3.76
C VAL A 9 -12.73 -36.30 -5.29
N ARG A 10 -13.07 -37.44 -5.91
CA ARG A 10 -13.10 -37.60 -7.37
C ARG A 10 -14.40 -37.12 -8.01
N GLU A 11 -15.49 -37.09 -7.25
CA GLU A 11 -16.80 -36.69 -7.75
C GLU A 11 -16.93 -35.16 -7.81
N PRO A 12 -17.13 -34.55 -9.00
CA PRO A 12 -17.19 -33.10 -9.15
C PRO A 12 -18.22 -32.44 -8.23
N ALA A 13 -19.39 -33.07 -8.06
CA ALA A 13 -20.44 -32.56 -7.20
C ALA A 13 -20.03 -32.51 -5.72
N LEU A 14 -19.37 -33.56 -5.21
CA LEU A 14 -18.89 -33.56 -3.82
C LEU A 14 -17.75 -32.55 -3.63
N ALA A 15 -16.84 -32.43 -4.60
CA ALA A 15 -15.77 -31.44 -4.56
C ALA A 15 -16.32 -30.00 -4.51
N ALA A 16 -17.35 -29.71 -5.32
CA ALA A 16 -18.02 -28.40 -5.31
C ALA A 16 -18.63 -28.08 -3.94
N LEU A 17 -19.32 -29.05 -3.32
CA LEU A 17 -19.88 -28.88 -1.98
C LEU A 17 -18.82 -28.58 -0.92
N LEU A 18 -17.71 -29.33 -0.90
CA LEU A 18 -16.66 -29.13 0.09
C LEU A 18 -15.97 -27.76 -0.08
N ASN A 19 -15.77 -27.32 -1.32
CA ASN A 19 -15.27 -25.97 -1.59
C ASN A 19 -16.25 -24.89 -1.13
N ALA A 20 -17.55 -25.05 -1.40
CA ALA A 20 -18.57 -24.12 -0.93
C ALA A 20 -18.62 -24.02 0.60
N LEU A 21 -18.39 -25.12 1.32
CA LEU A 21 -18.28 -25.11 2.78
C LEU A 21 -17.04 -24.33 3.25
N VAL A 22 -15.88 -24.52 2.61
CA VAL A 22 -14.66 -23.74 2.90
C VAL A 22 -14.87 -22.25 2.59
N ASP A 23 -15.52 -21.90 1.49
CA ASP A 23 -15.82 -20.51 1.15
C ASP A 23 -16.69 -19.84 2.23
N ARG A 24 -17.65 -20.57 2.79
CA ARG A 24 -18.47 -20.07 3.91
C ARG A 24 -17.65 -19.89 5.18
N ILE A 25 -16.66 -20.73 5.43
CA ILE A 25 -15.73 -20.60 6.57
C ILE A 25 -14.81 -19.39 6.37
N GLU A 26 -14.29 -19.19 5.16
CA GLU A 26 -13.42 -18.05 4.83
C GLU A 26 -14.16 -16.71 4.86
N ALA A 27 -15.43 -16.69 4.43
CA ALA A 27 -16.27 -15.50 4.52
C ALA A 27 -16.62 -15.09 5.96
N ARG A 28 -16.67 -16.05 6.89
CA ARG A 28 -16.85 -15.81 8.33
C ARG A 28 -16.25 -16.98 9.13
N PRO A 29 -15.04 -16.84 9.68
CA PRO A 29 -14.37 -17.88 10.45
C PRO A 29 -15.16 -18.35 11.67
N PHE A 30 -14.93 -19.59 12.14
CA PHE A 30 -15.61 -20.13 13.32
C PHE A 30 -15.49 -19.29 14.59
N PRO A 31 -14.34 -18.67 14.93
CA PRO A 31 -14.23 -17.78 16.10
C PRO A 31 -15.20 -16.58 16.06
N GLU A 32 -15.61 -16.14 14.87
CA GLU A 32 -16.53 -15.02 14.68
C GLU A 32 -18.00 -15.46 14.66
N ARG A 33 -18.29 -16.76 14.78
CA ARG A 33 -19.64 -17.31 14.71
C ARG A 33 -20.19 -17.59 16.11
N SER A 34 -21.44 -17.21 16.32
CA SER A 34 -22.20 -17.57 17.52
C SER A 34 -22.85 -18.95 17.44
N ARG A 35 -22.84 -19.59 16.26
CA ARG A 35 -23.46 -20.90 15.97
C ARG A 35 -22.68 -21.62 14.86
N ASP A 36 -22.78 -22.94 14.83
CA ASP A 36 -22.22 -23.79 13.77
C ASP A 36 -22.65 -23.36 12.36
N LEU A 37 -21.85 -23.71 11.36
CA LEU A 37 -22.16 -23.45 9.96
C LEU A 37 -23.30 -24.37 9.52
N VAL A 38 -24.46 -23.80 9.19
CA VAL A 38 -25.58 -24.55 8.61
C VAL A 38 -25.63 -24.30 7.10
N PHE A 39 -25.53 -25.38 6.32
CA PHE A 39 -25.52 -25.34 4.87
C PHE A 39 -26.68 -26.18 4.29
N PRO A 40 -27.75 -25.56 3.76
CA PRO A 40 -28.86 -26.29 3.15
C PRO A 40 -28.45 -26.94 1.84
N LEU A 41 -28.76 -28.23 1.67
CA LEU A 41 -28.53 -28.99 0.44
C LEU A 41 -29.78 -28.91 -0.44
N ASN A 42 -29.76 -28.00 -1.41
CA ASN A 42 -30.87 -27.72 -2.32
C ASN A 42 -30.33 -27.31 -3.71
N PRO A 43 -31.18 -27.21 -4.74
CA PRO A 43 -30.74 -26.89 -6.10
C PRO A 43 -30.00 -25.55 -6.24
N HIS A 44 -30.16 -24.63 -5.29
CA HIS A 44 -29.47 -23.34 -5.31
C HIS A 44 -28.05 -23.41 -4.71
N ASN A 45 -27.88 -24.17 -3.62
CA ASN A 45 -26.62 -24.24 -2.87
C ASN A 45 -25.73 -25.42 -3.26
N TRP A 46 -26.28 -26.45 -3.91
CA TRP A 46 -25.54 -27.60 -4.42
C TRP A 46 -26.05 -28.02 -5.81
N PRO A 47 -26.03 -27.11 -6.79
CA PRO A 47 -26.62 -27.34 -8.11
C PRO A 47 -26.03 -28.57 -8.82
N GLU A 48 -24.74 -28.86 -8.60
CA GLU A 48 -24.02 -29.95 -9.25
C GLU A 48 -24.64 -31.32 -8.91
N PHE A 49 -25.11 -31.53 -7.69
CA PHE A 49 -25.80 -32.77 -7.31
C PHE A 49 -27.17 -32.89 -7.96
N PHE A 50 -27.93 -31.79 -8.01
CA PHE A 50 -29.28 -31.79 -8.58
C PHE A 50 -29.28 -31.83 -10.11
N ALA A 51 -28.15 -31.55 -10.76
CA ALA A 51 -27.94 -31.70 -12.20
C ALA A 51 -27.62 -33.14 -12.64
N ILE A 52 -27.40 -34.08 -11.72
CA ILE A 52 -27.09 -35.48 -12.05
C ILE A 52 -28.36 -36.20 -12.50
N ASP A 53 -28.52 -36.44 -13.81
CA ASP A 53 -29.71 -37.10 -14.37
C ASP A 53 -29.76 -38.61 -14.09
N HIS A 54 -28.60 -39.25 -13.92
CA HIS A 54 -28.52 -40.71 -13.78
C HIS A 54 -28.74 -41.17 -12.31
N PRO A 55 -29.80 -41.93 -12.00
CA PRO A 55 -30.15 -42.26 -10.61
C PRO A 55 -29.04 -42.98 -9.82
N ARG A 56 -28.28 -43.87 -10.46
CA ARG A 56 -27.18 -44.59 -9.78
C ARG A 56 -26.02 -43.67 -9.40
N GLU A 57 -25.72 -42.69 -10.25
CA GLU A 57 -24.64 -41.73 -10.01
C GLU A 57 -25.04 -40.79 -8.87
N ARG A 58 -26.30 -40.35 -8.87
CA ARG A 58 -26.86 -39.55 -7.78
C ARG A 58 -26.77 -40.28 -6.43
N THR A 59 -27.13 -41.57 -6.39
CA THR A 59 -26.98 -42.40 -5.19
C THR A 59 -25.52 -42.52 -4.75
N PHE A 60 -24.58 -42.68 -5.68
CA PHE A 60 -23.15 -42.79 -5.38
C PHE A 60 -22.60 -41.50 -4.75
N VAL A 61 -22.91 -40.34 -5.34
CA VAL A 61 -22.50 -39.04 -4.79
C VAL A 61 -23.12 -38.82 -3.39
N TRP A 62 -24.36 -39.26 -3.18
CA TRP A 62 -24.99 -39.19 -1.87
C TRP A 62 -24.29 -40.07 -0.82
N GLN A 63 -23.95 -41.31 -1.15
CA GLN A 63 -23.19 -42.19 -0.25
C GLN A 63 -21.81 -41.62 0.10
N ALA A 64 -21.16 -40.96 -0.88
CA ALA A 64 -19.90 -40.27 -0.63
C ALA A 64 -20.09 -39.09 0.34
N LEU A 65 -21.19 -38.34 0.22
CA LEU A 65 -21.58 -37.32 1.22
C LEU A 65 -21.81 -37.94 2.60
N GLU A 66 -22.54 -39.05 2.71
CA GLU A 66 -22.79 -39.73 3.99
C GLU A 66 -21.48 -40.15 4.67
N THR A 67 -20.48 -40.55 3.88
CA THR A 67 -19.14 -40.85 4.36
C THR A 67 -18.44 -39.62 4.95
N VAL A 68 -18.62 -38.44 4.34
CA VAL A 68 -18.13 -37.16 4.88
C VAL A 68 -18.88 -36.80 6.17
N VAL A 69 -20.20 -36.95 6.19
CA VAL A 69 -21.03 -36.67 7.38
C VAL A 69 -20.67 -37.59 8.55
N GLY A 70 -20.18 -38.81 8.28
CA GLY A 70 -19.68 -39.71 9.32
C GLY A 70 -18.39 -39.24 10.01
N GLN A 71 -17.73 -38.20 9.50
CA GLN A 71 -16.54 -37.62 10.13
C GLN A 71 -16.91 -36.74 11.32
N ARG A 72 -15.96 -36.58 12.25
CA ARG A 72 -16.14 -35.68 13.40
C ARG A 72 -16.34 -34.24 12.92
N GLY A 73 -17.32 -33.56 13.51
CA GLY A 73 -17.63 -32.16 13.20
C GLY A 73 -18.65 -31.93 12.09
N PHE A 74 -19.27 -33.01 11.58
CA PHE A 74 -20.36 -32.93 10.61
C PHE A 74 -21.64 -33.56 11.17
N GLU A 75 -22.79 -32.98 10.82
CA GLU A 75 -24.11 -33.53 11.12
C GLU A 75 -25.04 -33.31 9.92
N LEU A 76 -25.78 -34.35 9.49
CA LEU A 76 -26.83 -34.23 8.49
C LEU A 76 -28.20 -34.17 9.17
N ARG A 77 -28.91 -33.05 9.00
CA ARG A 77 -30.29 -32.88 9.47
C ARG A 77 -31.30 -32.94 8.33
N LEU A 78 -32.35 -33.73 8.52
CA LEU A 78 -33.50 -33.86 7.62
C LEU A 78 -34.76 -33.23 8.24
N ASP A 79 -35.70 -32.75 7.41
CA ASP A 79 -37.01 -32.28 7.92
C ASP A 79 -37.89 -33.46 8.30
N GLN A 80 -38.02 -33.70 9.61
CA GLN A 80 -38.81 -34.80 10.17
C GLN A 80 -40.29 -34.77 9.78
N ARG A 81 -40.85 -33.60 9.42
CA ARG A 81 -42.26 -33.53 8.97
C ARG A 81 -42.47 -34.19 7.62
N LYS A 82 -41.44 -34.23 6.78
CA LYS A 82 -41.42 -34.95 5.51
C LYS A 82 -41.07 -36.42 5.67
N SER A 83 -40.89 -36.90 6.91
CA SER A 83 -40.47 -38.28 7.12
C SER A 83 -41.53 -39.31 6.76
N ARG A 84 -42.81 -38.91 6.84
CA ARG A 84 -44.00 -39.74 6.57
C ARG A 84 -44.38 -39.81 5.09
N LEU A 85 -43.64 -39.13 4.22
CA LEU A 85 -43.85 -39.15 2.77
C LEU A 85 -42.84 -40.09 2.15
N ASP A 86 -43.25 -40.83 1.12
CA ASP A 86 -42.41 -41.72 0.31
C ASP A 86 -41.52 -40.89 -0.64
N LEU A 87 -40.65 -40.08 -0.02
CA LEU A 87 -39.76 -39.13 -0.68
C LEU A 87 -38.32 -39.60 -0.50
N ASP A 88 -37.51 -39.35 -1.52
CA ASP A 88 -36.07 -39.59 -1.42
C ASP A 88 -35.44 -38.72 -0.34
N ILE A 89 -34.32 -39.18 0.22
CA ILE A 89 -33.56 -38.49 1.27
C ILE A 89 -33.16 -37.05 0.90
N TRP A 90 -32.84 -36.78 -0.37
CA TRP A 90 -32.53 -35.44 -0.88
C TRP A 90 -33.76 -34.52 -1.01
N GLU A 91 -34.97 -35.07 -1.04
CA GLU A 91 -36.23 -34.30 -1.12
C GLU A 91 -36.77 -33.91 0.27
N ARG A 92 -36.21 -34.53 1.32
CA ARG A 92 -36.51 -34.27 2.74
C ARG A 92 -35.80 -33.02 3.30
N ARG A 93 -35.44 -32.08 2.42
CA ARG A 93 -34.78 -30.79 2.73
C ARG A 93 -33.53 -30.94 3.62
N PRO A 94 -32.54 -31.75 3.21
CA PRO A 94 -31.33 -31.96 3.98
C PRO A 94 -30.53 -30.67 4.22
N LYS A 95 -29.85 -30.63 5.37
CA LYS A 95 -28.89 -29.58 5.73
C LYS A 95 -27.67 -30.22 6.38
N ILE A 96 -26.48 -29.76 6.00
CA ILE A 96 -25.23 -30.11 6.68
C ILE A 96 -24.98 -29.05 7.75
N ILE A 97 -24.59 -29.50 8.93
CA ILE A 97 -24.08 -28.66 10.00
C ILE A 97 -22.60 -29.01 10.16
N VAL A 98 -21.75 -27.98 10.11
CA VAL A 98 -20.31 -28.10 10.29
C VAL A 98 -19.91 -27.34 11.56
N SER A 99 -19.32 -28.03 12.51
CA SER A 99 -18.73 -27.45 13.72
C SER A 99 -17.23 -27.17 13.51
N PRO A 100 -16.56 -26.44 14.43
CA PRO A 100 -15.12 -26.15 14.32
C PRO A 100 -14.25 -27.40 14.13
N ASP A 101 -14.64 -28.54 14.71
CA ASP A 101 -13.93 -29.82 14.59
C ASP A 101 -13.87 -30.33 13.14
N GLY A 102 -14.81 -29.93 12.27
CA GLY A 102 -14.87 -30.35 10.87
C GLY A 102 -13.98 -29.55 9.92
N GLU A 103 -13.44 -28.40 10.34
CA GLU A 103 -12.65 -27.52 9.47
C GLU A 103 -11.38 -28.20 8.96
N ALA A 104 -10.66 -28.91 9.82
CA ALA A 104 -9.41 -29.58 9.45
C ALA A 104 -9.63 -30.60 8.32
N PHE A 105 -10.74 -31.34 8.37
CA PHE A 105 -11.12 -32.28 7.31
C PHE A 105 -11.41 -31.54 6.00
N LEU A 106 -12.20 -30.47 6.02
CA LEU A 106 -12.53 -29.70 4.82
C LEU A 106 -11.29 -29.15 4.13
N ARG A 107 -10.34 -28.62 4.90
CA ARG A 107 -9.10 -28.05 4.36
C ARG A 107 -8.19 -29.13 3.77
N GLU A 108 -8.11 -30.30 4.40
CA GLU A 108 -7.35 -31.43 3.87
C GLU A 108 -7.98 -31.99 2.58
N ALA A 109 -9.31 -32.11 2.54
CA ALA A 109 -10.05 -32.63 1.40
C ALA A 109 -10.03 -31.67 0.19
N THR A 110 -10.03 -30.37 0.43
CA THR A 110 -10.00 -29.32 -0.62
C THR A 110 -8.58 -28.83 -0.94
N LYS A 111 -7.58 -29.19 -0.13
CA LYS A 111 -6.21 -28.64 -0.16
C LYS A 111 -6.14 -27.11 0.01
N ARG A 112 -7.16 -26.50 0.63
CA ARG A 112 -7.24 -25.06 0.92
C ARG A 112 -6.84 -24.78 2.37
N TYR A 113 -5.54 -24.65 2.62
CA TYR A 113 -5.00 -24.28 3.93
C TYR A 113 -4.99 -22.75 4.14
N PRO A 114 -5.11 -22.24 5.37
CA PRO A 114 -4.93 -20.81 5.62
C PRO A 114 -3.51 -20.43 5.21
N SER A 115 -3.37 -19.32 4.47
CA SER A 115 -2.07 -18.85 4.02
C SER A 115 -1.11 -18.68 5.21
N VAL A 116 0.19 -18.85 4.98
CA VAL A 116 1.22 -18.59 6.01
C VAL A 116 1.04 -17.18 6.60
N THR A 117 0.65 -16.21 5.76
CA THR A 117 0.30 -14.84 6.16
C THR A 117 -0.90 -14.79 7.11
N SER A 118 -1.99 -15.51 6.82
CA SER A 118 -3.18 -15.53 7.68
C SER A 118 -2.88 -16.10 9.06
N ARG A 119 -2.08 -17.18 9.13
CA ARG A 119 -1.64 -17.76 10.40
C ARG A 119 -0.74 -16.80 11.18
N TRP A 120 0.21 -16.16 10.50
CA TRP A 120 1.09 -15.17 11.09
C TRP A 120 0.31 -13.97 11.64
N MET A 121 -0.71 -13.51 10.93
CA MET A 121 -1.59 -12.41 11.37
C MET A 121 -2.42 -12.77 12.61
N GLU A 122 -2.88 -14.02 12.73
CA GLU A 122 -3.52 -14.50 13.96
C GLU A 122 -2.54 -14.51 15.14
N GLN A 123 -1.35 -15.05 14.93
CA GLN A 123 -0.28 -15.05 15.94
C GLN A 123 0.08 -13.63 16.37
N TRP A 124 0.19 -12.70 15.41
CA TRP A 124 0.41 -11.28 15.67
C TRP A 124 -0.67 -10.69 16.56
N ARG A 125 -1.95 -10.91 16.23
CA ARG A 125 -3.06 -10.39 17.03
C ARG A 125 -3.00 -10.88 18.48
N GLN A 126 -2.83 -12.19 18.66
CA GLN A 126 -2.76 -12.78 20.00
C GLN A 126 -1.57 -12.25 20.78
N ALA A 127 -0.39 -12.15 20.16
CA ALA A 127 0.83 -11.67 20.81
C ALA A 127 0.74 -10.19 21.19
N VAL A 128 0.16 -9.34 20.33
CA VAL A 128 -0.09 -7.91 20.63
C VAL A 128 -1.04 -7.76 21.81
N LEU A 129 -2.19 -8.44 21.78
CA LEU A 129 -3.17 -8.38 22.86
C LEU A 129 -2.60 -8.89 24.19
N THR A 130 -1.80 -9.96 24.14
CA THR A 130 -1.16 -10.52 25.34
C THR A 130 -0.13 -9.57 25.94
N ARG A 131 0.70 -8.92 25.10
CA ARG A 131 1.83 -8.09 25.55
C ARG A 131 1.44 -6.65 25.88
N PHE A 132 0.57 -6.05 25.09
CA PHE A 132 0.24 -4.63 25.14
C PHE A 132 -1.23 -4.35 25.46
N GLY A 133 -2.09 -5.37 25.50
CA GLY A 133 -3.52 -5.23 25.75
C GLY A 133 -4.26 -4.49 24.64
N GLU A 134 -5.44 -3.98 24.99
CA GLU A 134 -6.33 -3.22 24.09
C GLU A 134 -6.13 -1.70 24.16
N GLY A 135 -5.05 -1.24 24.79
CA GLY A 135 -4.71 0.19 24.84
C GLY A 135 -4.35 0.77 23.47
N GLU A 136 -4.09 2.08 23.41
CA GLU A 136 -3.81 2.79 22.14
C GLU A 136 -2.66 2.16 21.34
N LEU A 137 -1.58 1.77 22.01
CA LEU A 137 -0.46 1.08 21.36
C LEU A 137 -0.87 -0.26 20.74
N GLY A 138 -1.63 -1.07 21.48
CA GLY A 138 -2.14 -2.35 21.00
C GLY A 138 -3.04 -2.17 19.78
N ALA A 139 -3.99 -1.24 19.86
CA ALA A 139 -4.87 -0.90 18.74
C ALA A 139 -4.09 -0.44 17.50
N ARG A 140 -3.04 0.39 17.67
CA ARG A 140 -2.17 0.81 16.56
C ARG A 140 -1.42 -0.35 15.93
N LEU A 141 -0.79 -1.22 16.72
CA LEU A 141 -0.07 -2.40 16.23
C LEU A 141 -0.99 -3.43 15.55
N LEU A 142 -2.26 -3.52 15.97
CA LEU A 142 -3.27 -4.35 15.29
C LEU A 142 -3.70 -3.76 13.95
N SER A 143 -3.90 -2.44 13.88
CA SER A 143 -4.28 -1.74 12.64
C SER A 143 -3.14 -1.70 11.62
N ARG A 144 -1.89 -1.66 12.09
CA ARG A 144 -0.68 -1.57 11.27
C ARG A 144 0.38 -2.56 11.79
N PRO A 145 0.29 -3.85 11.42
CA PRO A 145 1.26 -4.86 11.84
C PRO A 145 2.68 -4.61 11.33
N ILE A 146 3.68 -5.06 12.10
CA ILE A 146 5.08 -5.10 11.67
C ILE A 146 5.36 -6.48 11.10
N SER A 147 5.01 -6.70 9.82
CA SER A 147 5.02 -8.03 9.23
C SER A 147 6.40 -8.51 8.78
N ILE A 148 6.95 -9.50 9.49
CA ILE A 148 8.14 -10.26 9.09
C ILE A 148 7.78 -11.76 9.15
N ILE A 149 7.25 -12.28 8.05
CA ILE A 149 6.67 -13.64 7.99
C ILE A 149 7.69 -14.73 8.34
N GLN A 150 8.98 -14.49 8.12
CA GLN A 150 10.07 -15.41 8.44
C GLN A 150 10.44 -15.43 9.94
N ARG A 151 9.76 -14.63 10.77
CA ARG A 151 10.00 -14.50 12.21
C ARG A 151 8.69 -14.68 12.97
N SER A 152 8.77 -15.15 14.21
CA SER A 152 7.59 -15.25 15.07
C SER A 152 7.07 -13.85 15.40
N ALA A 153 5.76 -13.72 15.66
CA ALA A 153 5.19 -12.45 16.10
C ALA A 153 5.82 -11.97 17.42
N ASP A 154 6.08 -12.89 18.35
CA ASP A 154 6.71 -12.59 19.64
C ASP A 154 8.12 -12.01 19.48
N ASP A 155 8.96 -12.60 18.63
CA ASP A 155 10.32 -12.09 18.37
C ASP A 155 10.27 -10.65 17.82
N VAL A 156 9.33 -10.39 16.91
CA VAL A 156 9.14 -9.05 16.33
C VAL A 156 8.70 -8.06 17.40
N LEU A 157 7.76 -8.43 18.27
CA LEU A 157 7.28 -7.56 19.36
C LEU A 157 8.33 -7.36 20.46
N GLU A 158 9.16 -8.35 20.74
CA GLU A 158 10.30 -8.22 21.65
C GLU A 158 11.31 -7.21 21.08
N ARG A 159 11.65 -7.34 19.79
CA ARG A 159 12.51 -6.37 19.12
C ARG A 159 11.89 -4.98 19.11
N PHE A 160 10.59 -4.87 18.86
CA PHE A 160 9.87 -3.60 18.93
C PHE A 160 9.93 -2.97 20.33
N ALA A 161 9.67 -3.74 21.39
CA ALA A 161 9.73 -3.24 22.77
C ALA A 161 11.13 -2.75 23.17
N ALA A 162 12.18 -3.40 22.67
CA ALA A 162 13.56 -3.02 22.94
C ALA A 162 14.02 -1.72 22.23
N LEU A 163 13.17 -1.09 21.41
CA LEU A 163 13.43 0.25 20.87
C LEU A 163 13.63 1.30 21.97
N ALA A 164 13.07 1.09 23.16
CA ALA A 164 13.26 1.97 24.32
C ALA A 164 14.74 2.21 24.66
N ALA A 165 15.58 1.20 24.51
CA ALA A 165 17.01 1.30 24.77
C ALA A 165 17.77 2.17 23.76
N LEU A 166 17.16 2.51 22.62
CA LEU A 166 17.77 3.32 21.58
C LEU A 166 17.25 4.77 21.57
N SER A 167 16.28 5.12 22.42
CA SER A 167 15.60 6.42 22.40
C SER A 167 16.56 7.63 22.44
N ASP A 168 17.66 7.55 23.20
CA ASP A 168 18.66 8.62 23.34
C ASP A 168 19.85 8.52 22.38
N SER A 169 19.81 7.61 21.40
CA SER A 169 20.96 7.31 20.53
C SER A 169 21.21 8.32 19.40
N GLY A 170 20.28 9.25 19.16
CA GLY A 170 20.36 10.21 18.04
C GLY A 170 20.24 9.57 16.65
N LEU A 171 19.86 8.30 16.56
CA LEU A 171 19.75 7.56 15.31
C LEU A 171 18.47 7.89 14.54
N MET A 172 18.56 7.86 13.21
CA MET A 172 17.39 7.95 12.35
C MET A 172 16.56 6.67 12.39
N LEU A 173 15.25 6.78 12.09
CA LEU A 173 14.31 5.65 12.15
C LEU A 173 14.79 4.44 11.34
N HIS A 174 15.42 4.67 10.18
CA HIS A 174 15.91 3.59 9.33
C HIS A 174 17.15 2.88 9.91
N GLU A 175 18.00 3.59 10.65
CA GLU A 175 19.14 3.03 11.35
C GLU A 175 18.67 2.19 12.54
N VAL A 176 17.71 2.71 13.30
CA VAL A 176 17.03 2.00 14.39
C VAL A 176 16.36 0.74 13.88
N ALA A 177 15.58 0.84 12.80
CA ALA A 177 14.95 -0.31 12.15
C ALA A 177 15.98 -1.35 11.72
N SER A 178 17.07 -0.93 11.07
CA SER A 178 18.14 -1.84 10.63
C SER A 178 18.84 -2.54 11.80
N ARG A 179 19.16 -1.82 12.88
CA ARG A 179 19.82 -2.39 14.06
C ARG A 179 18.91 -3.35 14.81
N GLN A 180 17.61 -3.03 14.89
CA GLN A 180 16.67 -3.76 15.73
C GLN A 180 16.00 -4.93 14.99
N PHE A 181 15.84 -4.85 13.67
CA PHE A 181 15.10 -5.84 12.88
C PHE A 181 15.94 -6.46 11.77
N TRP A 182 17.03 -7.16 12.14
CA TRP A 182 17.81 -8.01 11.21
C TRP A 182 18.27 -7.30 9.92
N GLY A 183 18.61 -6.02 9.97
CA GLY A 183 19.02 -5.24 8.79
C GLY A 183 17.88 -4.69 7.94
N LEU A 184 16.61 -4.84 8.36
CA LEU A 184 15.45 -4.38 7.61
C LEU A 184 15.18 -2.89 7.87
N SER A 185 15.90 -2.03 7.16
CA SER A 185 15.89 -0.56 7.37
C SER A 185 14.56 0.15 7.10
N LYS A 186 13.59 -0.49 6.45
CA LYS A 186 12.27 0.10 6.12
C LYS A 186 11.11 -0.47 6.93
N ILE A 187 11.35 -1.44 7.82
CA ILE A 187 10.27 -2.20 8.45
C ILE A 187 9.40 -1.36 9.40
N LEU A 188 9.97 -0.28 9.94
CA LEU A 188 9.27 0.67 10.81
C LEU A 188 8.61 1.83 10.05
N ASN A 189 8.59 1.81 8.72
CA ASN A 189 7.99 2.90 7.94
C ASN A 189 6.48 3.04 8.24
N GLY A 190 6.11 4.22 8.75
CA GLY A 190 4.74 4.54 9.17
C GLY A 190 4.37 3.99 10.55
N GLN A 191 5.33 3.49 11.32
CA GLN A 191 5.15 3.07 12.72
C GLN A 191 5.50 4.18 13.72
N GLN A 192 5.75 5.41 13.27
CA GLN A 192 6.19 6.52 14.14
C GLN A 192 5.24 6.74 15.32
N GLU A 193 3.93 6.67 15.11
CA GLU A 193 2.95 6.83 16.19
C GLU A 193 2.99 5.68 17.20
N ALA A 194 3.10 4.43 16.73
CA ALA A 194 3.25 3.27 17.62
C ALA A 194 4.54 3.37 18.44
N ILE A 195 5.63 3.87 17.85
CA ILE A 195 6.91 4.09 18.56
C ILE A 195 6.75 5.20 19.59
N ALA A 196 6.10 6.32 19.26
CA ALA A 196 5.84 7.40 20.20
C ALA A 196 5.05 6.91 21.43
N LEU A 197 3.99 6.13 21.18
CA LEU A 197 3.17 5.49 22.23
C LEU A 197 3.98 4.51 23.07
N LEU A 198 4.81 3.66 22.45
CA LEU A 198 5.69 2.73 23.16
C LEU A 198 6.63 3.45 24.13
N LEU A 199 7.16 4.60 23.72
CA LEU A 199 8.14 5.38 24.49
C LEU A 199 7.51 6.40 25.42
N GLY A 200 6.18 6.53 25.44
CA GLY A 200 5.47 7.55 26.22
C GLY A 200 5.81 8.98 25.77
N GLN A 201 6.15 9.17 24.50
CA GLN A 201 6.52 10.47 23.93
C GLN A 201 5.41 11.00 23.01
N PRO A 202 5.24 12.34 22.91
CA PRO A 202 4.23 12.92 22.03
C PRO A 202 4.53 12.70 20.55
N ILE A 203 5.80 12.55 20.19
CA ILE A 203 6.29 12.35 18.82
C ILE A 203 7.39 11.29 18.87
N CYS A 204 7.54 10.52 17.78
CA CYS A 204 8.63 9.57 17.63
C CYS A 204 10.00 10.27 17.75
N PRO A 205 10.88 9.84 18.66
CA PRO A 205 12.20 10.47 18.85
C PRO A 205 13.17 10.18 17.70
N PHE A 206 12.91 9.15 16.89
CA PHE A 206 13.75 8.79 15.76
C PHE A 206 13.36 9.62 14.54
N PRO A 207 14.22 10.55 14.07
CA PRO A 207 13.92 11.33 12.89
C PRO A 207 13.90 10.45 11.64
N ASP A 208 13.03 10.81 10.69
CA ASP A 208 13.10 10.27 9.34
C ASP A 208 14.32 10.83 8.60
N LYS A 209 14.72 10.17 7.50
CA LYS A 209 15.72 10.72 6.60
C LYS A 209 15.26 12.11 6.10
N PRO A 210 16.10 13.16 6.23
CA PRO A 210 15.74 14.49 5.73
C PRO A 210 15.67 14.51 4.21
N VAL A 211 14.81 15.38 3.67
CA VAL A 211 14.76 15.64 2.22
C VAL A 211 16.04 16.36 1.82
N GLN A 212 16.78 15.82 0.86
CA GLN A 212 17.99 16.47 0.38
C GLN A 212 17.65 17.46 -0.72
N LEU A 213 17.99 18.73 -0.51
CA LEU A 213 17.83 19.82 -1.45
C LEU A 213 19.19 20.23 -2.01
N LEU A 214 19.33 20.18 -3.33
CA LEU A 214 20.46 20.76 -4.04
C LEU A 214 20.04 22.12 -4.58
N VAL A 215 20.82 23.16 -4.30
CA VAL A 215 20.51 24.55 -4.67
C VAL A 215 21.62 25.10 -5.55
N SER A 216 21.25 25.65 -6.70
CA SER A 216 22.14 26.34 -7.62
C SER A 216 21.48 27.64 -8.10
N ALA A 217 22.26 28.55 -8.67
CA ALA A 217 21.77 29.77 -9.30
C ALA A 217 22.77 30.24 -10.35
N LEU A 218 22.25 30.80 -11.45
CA LEU A 218 23.04 31.55 -12.44
C LEU A 218 22.86 33.06 -12.31
N THR A 219 21.86 33.49 -11.54
CA THR A 219 21.62 34.88 -11.17
C THR A 219 22.37 35.25 -9.89
N ASP A 220 22.82 36.51 -9.85
CA ASP A 220 23.41 37.12 -8.65
C ASP A 220 22.32 37.69 -7.71
N ASP A 221 21.06 37.71 -8.15
CA ASP A 221 19.93 38.11 -7.30
C ASP A 221 19.59 37.00 -6.30
N ALA A 222 19.95 37.22 -5.03
CA ALA A 222 19.66 36.30 -3.94
C ALA A 222 18.16 36.20 -3.60
N ASP A 223 17.33 37.13 -4.09
CA ASP A 223 15.88 37.21 -3.89
C ASP A 223 15.07 36.80 -5.13
N ALA A 224 15.76 36.28 -6.16
CA ALA A 224 15.17 35.73 -7.36
C ALA A 224 14.08 34.67 -7.10
N PRO A 225 13.16 34.48 -8.06
CA PRO A 225 12.16 33.43 -8.00
C PRO A 225 12.80 32.03 -7.95
N ILE A 226 12.07 31.07 -7.39
CA ILE A 226 12.56 29.71 -7.16
C ILE A 226 11.95 28.76 -8.17
N LEU A 227 12.78 27.94 -8.81
CA LEU A 227 12.36 26.87 -9.72
C LEU A 227 12.76 25.51 -9.13
N PHE A 228 11.76 24.77 -8.67
CA PHE A 228 11.91 23.36 -8.32
C PHE A 228 11.97 22.52 -9.60
N VAL A 229 13.01 21.71 -9.73
CA VAL A 229 13.26 20.81 -10.86
C VAL A 229 13.19 19.38 -10.36
N GLU A 230 12.34 18.56 -10.99
CA GLU A 230 12.15 17.17 -10.60
C GLU A 230 13.37 16.31 -10.92
N ASN A 231 13.88 16.39 -12.14
CA ASN A 231 14.93 15.51 -12.63
C ASN A 231 16.34 16.05 -12.34
N ALA A 232 17.23 15.17 -11.85
CA ALA A 232 18.61 15.54 -11.51
C ALA A 232 19.45 15.94 -12.73
N ALA A 233 19.32 15.24 -13.86
CA ALA A 233 20.05 15.56 -15.08
C ALA A 233 19.58 16.89 -15.69
N THR A 234 18.27 17.14 -15.65
CA THR A 234 17.68 18.41 -16.04
C THR A 234 18.15 19.55 -15.14
N PHE A 235 18.22 19.34 -13.82
CA PHE A 235 18.77 20.31 -12.88
C PHE A 235 20.22 20.69 -13.22
N GLU A 236 21.10 19.70 -13.45
CA GLU A 236 22.49 19.96 -13.83
C GLU A 236 22.61 20.70 -15.17
N SER A 237 21.77 20.34 -16.13
CA SER A 237 21.66 21.03 -17.42
C SER A 237 21.32 22.51 -17.26
N LEU A 238 20.29 22.83 -16.45
CA LEU A 238 19.90 24.20 -16.14
C LEU A 238 20.99 24.95 -15.37
N ALA A 239 21.62 24.29 -14.39
CA ALA A 239 22.71 24.86 -13.60
C ALA A 239 23.96 25.16 -14.43
N SER A 240 24.13 24.51 -15.60
CA SER A 240 25.16 24.83 -16.59
C SER A 240 24.79 25.96 -17.57
N GLY A 241 23.55 26.45 -17.52
CA GLY A 241 23.06 27.54 -18.36
C GLY A 241 22.59 27.10 -19.75
N ARG A 242 22.17 25.84 -19.92
CA ARG A 242 21.70 25.33 -21.22
C ARG A 242 20.38 25.95 -21.67
N LEU A 243 19.51 26.33 -20.73
CA LEU A 243 18.22 26.95 -21.02
C LEU A 243 18.18 28.38 -20.46
N ASP A 244 18.17 29.36 -21.35
CA ASP A 244 18.23 30.77 -20.98
C ASP A 244 17.03 31.22 -20.13
N ALA A 245 15.85 30.62 -20.35
CA ALA A 245 14.63 30.93 -19.60
C ALA A 245 14.75 30.68 -18.09
N ALA A 246 15.70 29.85 -17.65
CA ALA A 246 15.91 29.52 -16.24
C ALA A 246 17.01 30.36 -15.56
N ARG A 247 17.69 31.27 -16.28
CA ARG A 247 18.85 32.02 -15.76
C ARG A 247 18.53 32.90 -14.56
N ASP A 248 17.35 33.50 -14.56
CA ASP A 248 16.91 34.43 -13.51
C ASP A 248 16.27 33.72 -12.31
N PHE A 249 16.44 32.39 -12.20
CA PHE A 249 15.88 31.59 -11.11
C PHE A 249 16.96 31.05 -10.18
N ILE A 250 16.58 30.90 -8.90
CA ILE A 250 17.25 29.98 -7.98
C ILE A 250 16.71 28.58 -8.26
N LEU A 251 17.60 27.68 -8.66
CA LEU A 251 17.28 26.30 -9.03
C LEU A 251 17.33 25.42 -7.79
N VAL A 252 16.31 24.58 -7.61
CA VAL A 252 16.23 23.63 -6.49
C VAL A 252 15.88 22.25 -7.02
N PHE A 253 16.75 21.28 -6.79
CA PHE A 253 16.43 19.86 -6.97
C PHE A 253 16.20 19.19 -5.62
N ALA A 254 15.17 18.35 -5.52
CA ALA A 254 14.84 17.61 -4.31
C ALA A 254 14.98 16.10 -4.53
N SER A 255 16.00 15.49 -3.93
CA SER A 255 16.27 14.05 -4.11
C SER A 255 15.25 13.19 -3.35
N GLY A 256 14.68 12.20 -4.04
CA GLY A 256 13.79 11.19 -3.46
C GLY A 256 12.35 11.67 -3.29
N TYR A 257 11.80 12.34 -4.30
CA TYR A 257 10.60 13.17 -4.23
C TYR A 257 9.42 12.53 -3.48
N LYS A 258 9.31 12.93 -2.22
CA LYS A 258 8.09 13.41 -1.61
C LYS A 258 8.37 14.85 -1.18
N ALA A 259 8.37 15.83 -2.09
CA ALA A 259 8.24 17.23 -1.63
C ALA A 259 6.86 17.51 -0.99
N SER A 260 5.98 16.51 -0.96
CA SER A 260 4.87 16.33 -0.01
C SER A 260 5.28 16.22 1.46
N ALA A 261 6.58 16.14 1.75
CA ALA A 261 7.07 16.23 3.11
C ALA A 261 6.70 17.61 3.66
N ARG A 262 5.60 17.69 4.40
CA ARG A 262 5.22 18.84 5.26
C ARG A 262 6.38 19.36 6.10
N ARG A 263 7.40 18.52 6.31
CA ARG A 263 8.66 18.81 7.00
C ARG A 263 9.72 19.56 6.17
N LEU A 264 9.51 19.84 4.88
CA LEU A 264 10.51 20.50 4.02
C LEU A 264 10.94 21.86 4.57
N ARG A 265 10.00 22.61 5.18
CA ARG A 265 10.25 23.91 5.81
C ARG A 265 10.74 23.81 7.26
N SER A 266 11.19 22.64 7.71
CA SER A 266 11.72 22.45 9.06
C SER A 266 13.22 22.12 9.03
N PRO A 267 14.04 22.69 9.94
CA PRO A 267 15.48 22.41 9.98
C PRO A 267 15.85 20.93 10.11
N GLY A 268 15.02 20.13 10.79
CA GLY A 268 15.22 18.68 10.92
C GLY A 268 14.62 17.86 9.78
N GLY A 269 13.82 18.46 8.91
CA GLY A 269 13.11 17.77 7.83
C GLY A 269 13.78 17.86 6.46
N SER A 270 14.75 18.77 6.30
CA SER A 270 15.53 18.94 5.07
C SER A 270 17.02 19.13 5.34
N SER A 271 17.85 18.72 4.39
CA SER A 271 19.28 19.03 4.35
C SER A 271 19.58 19.75 3.04
N VAL A 272 20.13 20.96 3.14
CA VAL A 272 20.36 21.84 1.99
C VAL A 272 21.84 21.84 1.61
N TYR A 273 22.13 21.68 0.33
CA TYR A 273 23.48 21.71 -0.23
C TYR A 273 23.51 22.74 -1.34
N PHE A 274 24.52 23.61 -1.33
CA PHE A 274 24.69 24.64 -2.35
C PHE A 274 25.77 24.24 -3.34
N ALA A 275 25.52 24.46 -4.62
CA ALA A 275 26.54 24.31 -5.66
C ALA A 275 27.73 25.25 -5.38
N PRO A 276 28.98 24.85 -5.65
CA PRO A 276 30.15 25.68 -5.35
C PRO A 276 30.09 27.09 -5.94
N ARG A 277 29.49 27.26 -7.13
CA ARG A 277 29.28 28.55 -7.78
C ARG A 277 28.43 29.51 -6.94
N VAL A 278 27.42 29.02 -6.24
CA VAL A 278 26.57 29.85 -5.37
C VAL A 278 27.43 30.51 -4.30
N LEU A 279 28.35 29.74 -3.71
CA LEU A 279 29.22 30.24 -2.64
C LEU A 279 30.25 31.27 -3.13
N THR A 280 30.52 31.36 -4.42
CA THR A 280 31.48 32.32 -4.98
C THR A 280 30.82 33.53 -5.66
N SER A 281 29.69 33.32 -6.34
CA SER A 281 29.04 34.33 -7.19
C SER A 281 27.85 35.00 -6.48
N ASN A 282 27.20 34.29 -5.55
CA ASN A 282 26.03 34.77 -4.83
C ASN A 282 26.13 34.45 -3.33
N VAL A 283 27.05 35.15 -2.65
CA VAL A 283 27.43 34.87 -1.25
C VAL A 283 26.31 35.06 -0.23
N GLU A 284 25.28 35.86 -0.55
CA GLU A 284 24.13 36.09 0.33
C GLU A 284 23.05 35.01 0.19
N LEU A 285 22.99 34.32 -0.96
CA LEU A 285 21.94 33.35 -1.27
C LEU A 285 21.82 32.25 -0.22
N PRO A 286 22.89 31.61 0.29
CA PRO A 286 22.73 30.55 1.29
C PRO A 286 21.99 31.02 2.55
N GLY A 287 22.34 32.20 3.07
CA GLY A 287 21.69 32.76 4.25
C GLY A 287 20.23 33.10 3.99
N LYS A 288 19.95 33.85 2.92
CA LYS A 288 18.59 34.26 2.56
C LYS A 288 17.70 33.06 2.20
N PHE A 289 18.24 32.06 1.49
CA PHE A 289 17.51 30.85 1.13
C PHE A 289 17.10 30.04 2.35
N LEU A 290 17.97 29.87 3.35
CA LEU A 290 17.62 29.14 4.57
C LEU A 290 16.58 29.89 5.41
N VAL A 291 16.69 31.23 5.50
CA VAL A 291 15.67 32.06 6.17
C VAL A 291 14.33 31.95 5.45
N TRP A 292 14.33 32.02 4.11
CA TRP A 292 13.12 31.82 3.31
C TRP A 292 12.54 30.42 3.54
N LEU A 293 13.33 29.36 3.41
CA LEU A 293 12.88 27.97 3.49
C LEU A 293 12.24 27.66 4.85
N TYR A 294 12.82 28.13 5.95
CA TYR A 294 12.39 27.80 7.31
C TYR A 294 11.44 28.81 7.95
N SER A 295 11.20 29.95 7.30
CA SER A 295 10.14 30.87 7.72
C SER A 295 8.76 30.38 7.28
N ALA A 296 7.70 31.17 7.48
CA ALA A 296 6.41 31.00 6.80
C ALA A 296 6.27 31.95 5.60
N SER A 297 7.40 32.46 5.06
CA SER A 297 7.40 33.47 4.02
C SER A 297 6.87 32.97 2.68
N THR A 298 6.14 33.86 2.00
CA THR A 298 5.52 33.70 0.67
C THR A 298 5.98 34.81 -0.29
N ASP A 299 7.07 35.50 0.05
CA ASP A 299 7.65 36.64 -0.66
C ASP A 299 8.30 36.29 -2.01
N ARG A 300 8.59 35.02 -2.26
CA ARG A 300 9.20 34.55 -3.50
C ARG A 300 8.21 33.81 -4.37
N ALA A 301 8.20 34.11 -5.65
CA ALA A 301 7.47 33.31 -6.63
C ALA A 301 8.10 31.91 -6.73
N ILE A 302 7.26 30.89 -6.72
CA ILE A 302 7.69 29.49 -6.72
C ILE A 302 7.13 28.82 -7.95
N HIS A 303 8.03 28.19 -8.69
CA HIS A 303 7.73 27.46 -9.90
C HIS A 303 8.19 26.02 -9.76
N PHE A 304 7.51 25.12 -10.45
CA PHE A 304 7.86 23.72 -10.53
C PHE A 304 7.92 23.28 -11.99
N TRP A 305 8.94 22.51 -12.32
CA TRP A 305 9.06 21.82 -13.59
C TRP A 305 9.40 20.35 -13.33
N GLY A 306 8.48 19.48 -13.73
CA GLY A 306 8.64 18.03 -13.74
C GLY A 306 8.32 17.44 -15.11
N ASP A 307 8.24 16.11 -15.17
CA ASP A 307 7.77 15.40 -16.37
C ASP A 307 6.35 15.87 -16.74
N LEU A 308 6.02 15.80 -18.03
CA LEU A 308 4.64 15.96 -18.48
C LEU A 308 3.96 14.60 -18.39
N ASP A 309 3.59 14.22 -17.17
CA ASP A 309 2.81 13.02 -16.83
C ASP A 309 1.97 13.25 -15.56
N PHE A 310 1.22 12.23 -15.12
CA PHE A 310 0.38 12.37 -13.93
C PHE A 310 1.19 12.42 -12.62
N ALA A 311 2.35 11.76 -12.55
CA ALA A 311 3.23 11.82 -11.39
C ALA A 311 3.82 13.22 -11.17
N GLY A 312 4.31 13.88 -12.23
CA GLY A 312 4.78 15.26 -12.18
C GLY A 312 3.68 16.24 -11.74
N MET A 313 2.44 16.02 -12.17
CA MET A 313 1.29 16.82 -11.72
C MET A 313 0.92 16.57 -10.25
N ASP A 314 0.99 15.31 -9.80
CA ASP A 314 0.77 14.96 -8.38
C ASP A 314 1.88 15.56 -7.48
N ILE A 315 3.11 15.57 -7.98
CA ILE A 315 4.23 16.27 -7.36
C ILE A 315 3.92 17.77 -7.18
N LEU A 316 3.46 18.47 -8.22
CA LEU A 316 3.10 19.88 -8.11
C LEU A 316 1.99 20.11 -7.08
N LYS A 317 0.95 19.26 -7.11
CA LYS A 317 -0.15 19.29 -6.15
C LYS A 317 0.35 19.17 -4.71
N GLU A 318 1.26 18.23 -4.47
CA GLU A 318 1.86 18.02 -3.15
C GLU A 318 2.80 19.15 -2.73
N LEU A 319 3.59 19.71 -3.66
CA LEU A 319 4.42 20.88 -3.39
C LEU A 319 3.56 22.06 -2.92
N ARG A 320 2.35 22.20 -3.47
CA ARG A 320 1.39 23.25 -3.10
C ARG A 320 0.83 23.10 -1.69
N VAL A 321 0.93 21.93 -1.06
CA VAL A 321 0.61 21.77 0.38
C VAL A 321 1.61 22.55 1.24
N VAL A 322 2.87 22.65 0.80
CA VAL A 322 3.95 23.37 1.50
C VAL A 322 4.07 24.82 1.01
N PHE A 323 3.82 25.04 -0.28
CA PHE A 323 3.91 26.34 -0.95
C PHE A 323 2.63 26.61 -1.76
N PRO A 324 1.56 27.13 -1.12
CA PRO A 324 0.23 27.26 -1.76
C PRO A 324 0.19 28.06 -3.07
N GLU A 325 1.15 28.95 -3.29
CA GLU A 325 1.23 29.77 -4.51
C GLU A 325 2.07 29.15 -5.62
N ALA A 326 2.68 27.97 -5.41
CA ALA A 326 3.54 27.33 -6.40
C ALA A 326 2.81 27.06 -7.73
N GLN A 327 3.44 27.45 -8.84
CA GLN A 327 2.89 27.32 -10.19
C GLN A 327 3.71 26.35 -11.03
N ALA A 328 3.06 25.68 -11.99
CA ALA A 328 3.76 25.02 -13.08
C ALA A 328 4.58 26.04 -13.88
N TRP A 329 5.85 25.72 -14.13
CA TRP A 329 6.77 26.60 -14.86
C TRP A 329 6.45 26.57 -16.35
N LYS A 330 5.66 27.56 -16.78
CA LYS A 330 5.11 27.62 -18.12
C LYS A 330 6.15 27.47 -19.26
N PRO A 331 7.32 28.13 -19.25
CA PRO A 331 8.30 27.97 -20.33
C PRO A 331 8.75 26.52 -20.56
N GLY A 332 9.01 25.77 -19.49
CA GLY A 332 9.40 24.36 -19.60
C GLY A 332 8.26 23.45 -20.04
N TYR A 333 7.04 23.69 -19.52
CA TYR A 333 5.88 22.87 -19.87
C TYR A 333 5.31 23.16 -21.25
N ASP A 334 5.34 24.41 -21.73
CA ASP A 334 4.96 24.74 -23.10
C ASP A 334 5.85 23.97 -24.10
N ALA A 335 7.16 23.87 -23.84
CA ALA A 335 8.08 23.09 -24.67
C ALA A 335 7.78 21.57 -24.64
N LEU A 336 7.36 21.01 -23.50
CA LEU A 336 6.93 19.61 -23.41
C LEU A 336 5.59 19.36 -24.12
N LEU A 337 4.66 20.32 -24.06
CA LEU A 337 3.42 20.26 -24.81
C LEU A 337 3.66 20.26 -26.33
N ASP A 338 4.61 21.06 -26.81
CA ASP A 338 4.97 21.07 -28.23
C ASP A 338 5.44 19.67 -28.69
N ARG A 339 6.28 18.99 -27.89
CA ARG A 339 6.69 17.59 -28.15
C ARG A 339 5.50 16.63 -28.16
N LEU A 340 4.59 16.77 -27.19
CA LEU A 340 3.37 15.96 -27.11
C LEU A 340 2.52 16.11 -28.39
N TYR A 341 2.31 17.35 -28.85
CA TYR A 341 1.52 17.64 -30.05
C TYR A 341 2.21 17.21 -31.35
N LEU A 342 3.54 17.18 -31.38
CA LEU A 342 4.31 16.62 -32.49
C LEU A 342 4.35 15.09 -32.50
N GLY A 343 3.78 14.42 -31.48
CA GLY A 343 3.81 12.97 -31.33
C GLY A 343 5.14 12.43 -30.80
N GLU A 344 6.04 13.30 -30.34
CA GLU A 344 7.32 12.96 -29.72
C GLU A 344 7.12 12.66 -28.23
N SER A 345 6.31 11.64 -27.95
CA SER A 345 5.85 11.23 -26.62
C SER A 345 5.80 9.71 -26.53
N HIS A 346 5.62 9.17 -25.33
CA HIS A 346 5.47 7.72 -25.11
C HIS A 346 4.18 7.40 -24.36
N ALA A 347 3.67 6.19 -24.55
CA ALA A 347 2.54 5.67 -23.79
C ALA A 347 2.98 5.31 -22.35
N PRO A 348 2.04 5.23 -21.38
CA PRO A 348 2.37 4.92 -20.00
C PRO A 348 3.03 3.54 -19.81
N ASP A 349 2.64 2.54 -20.60
CA ASP A 349 3.19 1.18 -20.57
C ASP A 349 4.60 1.08 -21.16
N GLU A 350 4.93 1.90 -22.17
CA GLU A 350 6.27 1.98 -22.76
C GLU A 350 7.35 2.40 -21.73
N ALA A 351 6.97 3.14 -20.69
CA ALA A 351 7.89 3.69 -19.68
C ALA A 351 7.66 3.17 -18.25
N LYS A 352 6.91 2.07 -18.06
CA LYS A 352 6.54 1.55 -16.71
C LYS A 352 5.79 2.57 -15.84
N LYS A 353 5.06 3.50 -16.46
CA LYS A 353 4.24 4.55 -15.84
C LYS A 353 2.74 4.20 -15.80
N SER A 354 2.34 2.97 -16.18
CA SER A 354 0.92 2.53 -16.17
C SER A 354 0.23 2.56 -14.80
N GLY A 355 1.00 2.60 -13.71
CA GLY A 355 0.46 2.70 -12.35
C GLY A 355 0.15 4.13 -11.89
N GLN A 356 0.46 5.15 -12.70
CA GLN A 356 0.16 6.53 -12.35
C GLN A 356 -1.35 6.78 -12.38
N THR A 357 -1.84 7.53 -11.40
CA THR A 357 -3.26 7.90 -11.27
C THR A 357 -3.41 9.39 -11.55
N ASP A 358 -4.45 9.76 -12.29
CA ASP A 358 -4.79 11.16 -12.51
C ASP A 358 -5.04 11.88 -11.16
N PRO A 359 -4.30 12.95 -10.82
CA PRO A 359 -4.44 13.65 -9.55
C PRO A 359 -5.74 14.46 -9.45
N GLY A 360 -6.53 14.54 -10.52
CA GLY A 360 -7.79 15.28 -10.61
C GLY A 360 -7.55 16.78 -10.79
N GLN A 361 -7.20 17.46 -9.71
CA GLN A 361 -6.83 18.87 -9.69
C GLN A 361 -5.57 19.07 -8.85
N THR A 362 -4.72 19.99 -9.28
CA THR A 362 -3.51 20.41 -8.59
C THR A 362 -3.70 21.72 -7.82
N GLY A 363 -4.67 22.54 -8.22
CA GLY A 363 -4.86 23.91 -7.73
C GLY A 363 -3.98 24.94 -8.44
N CYS A 364 -3.11 24.51 -9.37
CA CYS A 364 -2.39 25.42 -10.26
C CYS A 364 -3.25 25.65 -11.53
N ARG A 365 -3.61 26.91 -11.79
CA ARG A 365 -4.51 27.25 -12.91
C ARG A 365 -3.99 26.73 -14.26
N TYR A 366 -2.70 26.89 -14.53
CA TYR A 366 -2.12 26.45 -15.80
C TYR A 366 -2.07 24.92 -15.91
N ALA A 367 -1.72 24.21 -14.84
CA ALA A 367 -1.77 22.75 -14.83
C ALA A 367 -3.19 22.21 -15.01
N ASP A 368 -4.17 22.79 -14.30
CA ASP A 368 -5.55 22.30 -14.30
C ASP A 368 -6.31 22.65 -15.59
N ALA A 369 -5.98 23.79 -16.22
CA ALA A 369 -6.67 24.25 -17.44
C ALA A 369 -5.96 23.86 -18.74
N VAL A 370 -4.67 23.47 -18.70
CA VAL A 370 -3.87 23.19 -19.90
C VAL A 370 -3.21 21.81 -19.82
N LEU A 371 -2.36 21.56 -18.82
CA LEU A 371 -1.52 20.35 -18.78
C LEU A 371 -2.33 19.07 -18.55
N LEU A 372 -3.16 19.03 -17.52
CA LEU A 372 -4.00 17.87 -17.22
C LEU A 372 -5.01 17.56 -18.34
N PRO A 373 -5.70 18.55 -18.94
CA PRO A 373 -6.51 18.32 -20.13
C PRO A 373 -5.72 17.70 -21.30
N ALA A 374 -4.51 18.18 -21.59
CA ALA A 374 -3.68 17.60 -22.65
C ALA A 374 -3.29 16.14 -22.35
N LEU A 375 -2.86 15.84 -21.11
CA LEU A 375 -2.54 14.48 -20.68
C LEU A 375 -3.73 13.53 -20.81
N ARG A 376 -4.94 13.96 -20.42
CA ARG A 376 -6.17 13.16 -20.53
C ARG A 376 -6.59 12.94 -21.97
N GLN A 377 -6.41 13.95 -22.83
CA GLN A 377 -6.80 13.87 -24.23
C GLN A 377 -5.88 12.97 -25.04
N HIS A 378 -4.57 13.06 -24.80
CA HIS A 378 -3.57 12.35 -25.59
C HIS A 378 -3.19 11.00 -25.00
N GLU A 379 -3.38 10.79 -23.68
CA GLU A 379 -2.98 9.57 -22.96
C GLU A 379 -1.50 9.19 -23.19
N ARG A 380 -0.65 10.20 -23.37
CA ARG A 380 0.79 10.06 -23.62
C ARG A 380 1.56 11.04 -22.75
N PHE A 381 2.80 10.67 -22.44
CA PHE A 381 3.69 11.36 -21.53
C PHE A 381 4.96 11.82 -22.24
N VAL A 382 5.60 12.86 -21.68
CA VAL A 382 6.86 13.40 -22.17
C VAL A 382 7.79 13.63 -20.98
N ASP A 383 8.96 12.98 -21.02
CA ASP A 383 10.00 13.13 -20.00
C ASP A 383 10.75 14.48 -20.16
N GLN A 384 11.17 15.08 -19.05
CA GLN A 384 11.90 16.36 -19.06
C GLN A 384 13.19 16.32 -19.91
N GLU A 385 13.88 15.17 -19.92
CA GLU A 385 15.14 14.99 -20.62
C GLU A 385 15.03 15.03 -22.15
N SER A 386 13.80 15.09 -22.69
CA SER A 386 13.56 15.28 -24.13
C SER A 386 13.87 16.69 -24.65
N LEU A 387 14.14 17.64 -23.75
CA LEU A 387 14.39 19.07 -24.06
C LEU A 387 15.85 19.51 -23.96
#